data_AF-A0A0F8VTM1-F1
#
_entry.id   AF-A0A0F8VTM1-F1
#
_cell.length_a   1.000
_cell.length_b   1.000
_cell.length_c   1.000
_cell.angle_alpha   90.00
_cell.angle_beta   90.00
_cell.angle_gamma   90.00
#
_symmetry.space_group_name_H-M   'P 1'
#
loop_
_entity.id
_entity.type
_entity.pdbx_description
1 polymer ?
#
loop_
_entity_poly.entity_id
_entity_poly.type
_entity_poly.pdbx_seq_one_letter_code
_entity_poly.pdbx_strand_id
1 'polypeptide(L)'
;FSAMIALATNLAISFFVPRIPPLASASFRTELAGFKNLNMWLTLAIGAIGFGGMFSVYSYASPILTEYTGASIKVVPIALAVFGTGMVIGGLVAGWLADKHLNKTIVAVLVSSAIAFVIAGLSMNQLYSAVAALFLIGFTVTGLAGVLQIRLIDVSGEAQALAASLNHSAFNVANALGAFLGGFVISQQMGWIAPVWVGLFLSLSGLALFKLALTVETRTS
;
A
#
# COMPACT_ATOMS: atom_id res chain seq x y z
N PHE A 1 -15.20 -24.31 -0.88
CA PHE A 1 -14.10 -24.16 0.09
C PHE A 1 -14.23 -22.88 0.92
N SER A 2 -14.12 -21.69 0.32
CA SER A 2 -14.14 -20.39 1.04
C SER A 2 -15.41 -20.13 1.85
N ALA A 3 -16.59 -20.51 1.33
CA ALA A 3 -17.85 -20.37 2.06
C ALA A 3 -17.92 -21.24 3.33
N MET A 4 -17.33 -22.43 3.31
CA MET A 4 -17.27 -23.30 4.51
C MET A 4 -16.36 -22.72 5.57
N ILE A 5 -15.21 -22.17 5.17
CA ILE A 5 -14.29 -21.48 6.08
C ILE A 5 -15.00 -20.26 6.69
N ALA A 6 -15.68 -19.45 5.88
CA ALA A 6 -16.42 -18.29 6.38
C ALA A 6 -17.51 -18.69 7.40
N LEU A 7 -18.27 -19.77 7.12
CA LEU A 7 -19.28 -20.29 8.03
C LEU A 7 -18.66 -20.79 9.34
N ALA A 8 -17.57 -21.57 9.25
CA ALA A 8 -16.85 -22.07 10.43
C ALA A 8 -16.29 -20.92 11.29
N THR A 9 -15.73 -19.89 10.66
CA THR A 9 -15.26 -18.67 11.36
C THR A 9 -16.41 -17.95 12.05
N ASN A 10 -17.57 -17.81 11.40
CA ASN A 10 -18.73 -17.14 11.99
C ASN A 10 -19.26 -17.89 13.24
N LEU A 11 -19.37 -19.22 13.14
CA LEU A 11 -19.74 -20.07 14.27
C LEU A 11 -18.70 -19.99 15.40
N ALA A 12 -17.42 -20.02 15.08
CA ALA A 12 -16.38 -19.87 16.10
C ALA A 12 -16.48 -18.50 16.81
N ILE A 13 -16.72 -17.42 16.07
CA ILE A 13 -16.92 -16.09 16.68
C ILE A 13 -18.16 -16.10 17.60
N SER A 14 -19.28 -16.69 17.16
CA SER A 14 -20.51 -16.67 17.96
C SER A 14 -20.41 -17.50 19.26
N PHE A 15 -19.60 -18.55 19.28
CA PHE A 15 -19.40 -19.40 20.46
C PHE A 15 -18.25 -18.94 21.38
N PHE A 16 -17.17 -18.38 20.83
CA PHE A 16 -15.93 -18.13 21.58
C PHE A 16 -15.62 -16.66 21.86
N VAL A 17 -16.18 -15.69 21.11
CA VAL A 17 -15.88 -14.27 21.33
C VAL A 17 -16.90 -13.66 22.31
N PRO A 18 -16.45 -13.15 23.48
CA PRO A 18 -17.33 -12.49 24.43
C PRO A 18 -17.91 -11.19 23.84
N ARG A 19 -19.13 -10.83 24.24
CA ARG A 19 -19.74 -9.55 23.84
C ARG A 19 -18.96 -8.40 24.46
N ILE A 20 -18.35 -7.56 23.61
CA ILE A 20 -17.68 -6.33 24.02
C ILE A 20 -18.68 -5.17 23.88
N PRO A 21 -18.99 -4.43 24.97
CA PRO A 21 -19.87 -3.27 24.89
C PRO A 21 -19.24 -2.15 24.03
N PRO A 22 -20.05 -1.35 23.31
CA PRO A 22 -19.52 -0.22 22.54
C PRO A 22 -18.79 0.78 23.44
N LEU A 23 -17.64 1.28 23.00
CA LEU A 23 -16.93 2.37 23.68
C LEU A 23 -17.81 3.63 23.70
N ALA A 24 -18.12 4.13 24.89
CA ALA A 24 -19.05 5.25 25.11
C ALA A 24 -18.56 6.61 24.58
N SER A 25 -17.31 6.72 24.11
CA SER A 25 -16.65 7.97 23.72
C SER A 25 -16.74 8.31 22.22
N ALA A 26 -17.14 7.38 21.35
CA ALA A 26 -17.24 7.64 19.91
C ALA A 26 -18.65 8.13 19.54
N SER A 27 -18.89 9.44 19.60
CA SER A 27 -20.13 10.01 19.04
C SER A 27 -20.03 10.08 17.51
N PHE A 28 -21.09 9.71 16.80
CA PHE A 28 -21.16 9.82 15.33
C PHE A 28 -20.79 11.23 14.83
N ARG A 29 -21.14 12.28 15.58
CA ARG A 29 -20.81 13.67 15.24
C ARG A 29 -19.32 13.95 15.34
N THR A 30 -18.66 13.34 16.32
CA THR A 30 -17.22 13.46 16.57
C THR A 30 -16.43 12.77 15.46
N GLU A 31 -16.86 11.58 15.05
CA GLU A 31 -16.28 10.87 13.90
C GLU A 31 -16.40 11.70 12.61
N LEU A 32 -17.59 12.26 12.32
CA LEU A 32 -17.80 13.10 11.12
C LEU A 32 -16.97 14.40 11.14
N ALA A 33 -16.59 14.91 12.31
CA ALA A 33 -15.72 16.07 12.41
C ALA A 33 -14.32 15.79 11.83
N GLY A 34 -13.89 14.51 11.79
CA GLY A 34 -12.65 14.07 11.16
C GLY A 34 -12.54 14.50 9.69
N PHE A 35 -13.64 14.59 8.95
CA PHE A 35 -13.63 15.05 7.55
C PHE A 35 -13.19 16.50 7.36
N LYS A 36 -13.19 17.32 8.41
CA LYS A 36 -12.67 18.70 8.35
C LYS A 36 -11.14 18.74 8.43
N ASN A 37 -10.50 17.64 8.80
CA ASN A 37 -9.07 17.58 9.01
C ASN A 37 -8.33 17.34 7.68
N LEU A 38 -7.64 18.38 7.21
CA LEU A 38 -6.87 18.33 5.96
C LEU A 38 -5.70 17.33 6.03
N ASN A 39 -5.03 17.19 7.19
CA ASN A 39 -3.94 16.24 7.35
C ASN A 39 -4.41 14.78 7.26
N MET A 40 -5.65 14.50 7.66
CA MET A 40 -6.28 13.19 7.45
C MET A 40 -6.44 12.91 5.95
N TRP A 41 -7.00 13.84 5.19
CA TRP A 41 -7.16 13.70 3.74
C TRP A 41 -5.85 13.59 2.99
N LEU A 42 -4.83 14.37 3.37
CA LEU A 42 -3.50 14.26 2.78
C LEU A 42 -2.88 12.90 3.08
N THR A 43 -3.03 12.38 4.30
CA THR A 43 -2.53 11.04 4.66
C THR A 43 -3.25 9.93 3.88
N LEU A 44 -4.58 10.04 3.71
CA LEU A 44 -5.37 9.15 2.86
C LEU A 44 -4.93 9.22 1.38
N ALA A 45 -4.68 10.42 0.86
CA ALA A 45 -4.20 10.61 -0.51
C ALA A 45 -2.82 9.99 -0.74
N ILE A 46 -1.93 10.06 0.25
CA ILE A 46 -0.62 9.39 0.20
C ILE A 46 -0.79 7.88 0.15
N GLY A 47 -1.72 7.32 0.92
CA GLY A 47 -2.09 5.90 0.84
C GLY A 47 -2.64 5.52 -0.53
N ALA A 48 -3.62 6.28 -1.03
CA ALA A 48 -4.24 6.04 -2.32
C ALA A 48 -3.25 6.13 -3.51
N ILE A 49 -2.33 7.10 -3.48
CA ILE A 49 -1.42 7.38 -4.58
C ILE A 49 -0.10 6.62 -4.40
N GLY A 50 0.62 6.84 -3.30
CA GLY A 50 1.93 6.25 -3.05
C GLY A 50 1.91 4.72 -3.02
N PHE A 51 0.90 4.12 -2.40
CA PHE A 51 0.74 2.66 -2.38
C PHE A 51 0.29 2.10 -3.73
N GLY A 52 -0.39 2.90 -4.56
CA GLY A 52 -0.91 2.49 -5.87
C GLY A 52 0.19 2.01 -6.81
N GLY A 53 1.43 2.47 -6.63
CA GLY A 53 2.56 1.99 -7.43
C GLY A 53 2.80 0.49 -7.34
N MET A 54 2.60 -0.11 -6.16
CA MET A 54 2.69 -1.56 -5.96
C MET A 54 1.65 -2.29 -6.80
N PHE A 55 0.41 -1.80 -6.81
CA PHE A 55 -0.69 -2.41 -7.56
C PHE A 55 -0.54 -2.23 -9.07
N SER A 56 0.16 -1.17 -9.53
CA SER A 56 0.49 -1.02 -10.94
C SER A 56 1.36 -2.16 -11.45
N VAL A 57 2.33 -2.63 -10.65
CA VAL A 57 3.17 -3.78 -11.04
C VAL A 57 2.49 -5.11 -10.72
N TYR A 58 1.93 -5.26 -9.51
CA TYR A 58 1.34 -6.51 -9.04
C TYR A 58 0.21 -7.01 -9.96
N SER A 59 -0.65 -6.11 -10.45
CA SER A 59 -1.78 -6.46 -11.32
C SER A 59 -1.34 -7.08 -12.64
N TYR A 60 -0.13 -6.77 -13.09
CA TYR A 60 0.45 -7.25 -14.35
C TYR A 60 1.72 -8.10 -14.12
N ALA A 61 1.96 -8.57 -12.90
CA ALA A 61 3.15 -9.37 -12.59
C ALA A 61 3.20 -10.68 -13.39
N SER A 62 2.04 -11.34 -13.57
CA SER A 62 1.96 -12.56 -14.39
C SER A 62 2.40 -12.31 -15.83
N PRO A 63 1.80 -11.38 -16.60
CA PRO A 63 2.25 -11.12 -17.96
C PRO A 63 3.65 -10.52 -18.05
N ILE A 64 4.13 -9.75 -17.06
CA ILE A 64 5.55 -9.35 -17.02
C ILE A 64 6.45 -10.59 -16.95
N LEU A 65 6.12 -11.58 -16.12
CA LEU A 65 6.93 -12.79 -16.04
C LEU A 65 6.79 -13.65 -17.32
N THR A 66 5.58 -13.87 -17.81
CA THR A 66 5.35 -14.79 -18.94
C THR A 66 5.65 -14.16 -20.29
N GLU A 67 5.04 -13.01 -20.60
CA GLU A 67 5.11 -12.39 -21.92
C GLU A 67 6.40 -11.60 -22.14
N TYR A 68 6.94 -10.96 -21.08
CA TYR A 68 8.16 -10.16 -21.21
C TYR A 68 9.44 -10.97 -20.97
N THR A 69 9.49 -11.81 -19.94
CA THR A 69 10.69 -12.63 -19.65
C THR A 69 10.67 -14.03 -20.30
N GLY A 70 9.55 -14.43 -20.92
CA GLY A 70 9.39 -15.76 -21.53
C GLY A 70 9.25 -16.90 -20.51
N ALA A 71 8.95 -16.59 -19.24
CA ALA A 71 8.90 -17.60 -18.20
C ALA A 71 7.66 -18.49 -18.32
N SER A 72 7.79 -19.74 -17.84
CA SER A 72 6.63 -20.62 -17.72
C SER A 72 5.64 -20.08 -16.68
N ILE A 73 4.34 -20.15 -16.99
CA ILE A 73 3.25 -19.80 -16.06
C ILE A 73 3.36 -20.53 -14.70
N LYS A 74 3.99 -21.73 -14.68
CA LYS A 74 4.22 -22.52 -13.45
C LYS A 74 5.13 -21.81 -12.44
N VAL A 75 5.94 -20.83 -12.88
CA VAL A 75 6.84 -20.07 -12.01
C VAL A 75 6.12 -18.89 -11.34
N VAL A 76 5.02 -18.40 -11.91
CA VAL A 76 4.30 -17.23 -11.39
C VAL A 76 3.90 -17.37 -9.91
N PRO A 77 3.34 -18.50 -9.44
CA PRO A 77 3.04 -18.67 -8.01
C PRO A 77 4.28 -18.55 -7.11
N ILE A 78 5.43 -19.06 -7.56
CA ILE A 78 6.70 -18.99 -6.83
C ILE A 78 7.19 -17.54 -6.77
N ALA A 79 7.14 -16.82 -7.89
CA ALA A 79 7.51 -15.41 -7.96
C ALA A 79 6.61 -14.53 -7.06
N LEU A 80 5.30 -14.80 -7.05
CA LEU A 80 4.35 -14.11 -6.17
C LEU A 80 4.53 -14.48 -4.70
N ALA A 81 4.97 -15.70 -4.39
CA ALA A 81 5.37 -16.07 -3.04
C ALA A 81 6.61 -15.26 -2.60
N VAL A 82 7.61 -15.11 -3.48
CA VAL A 82 8.79 -14.27 -3.23
C VAL A 82 8.39 -12.80 -3.03
N PHE A 83 7.52 -12.26 -3.89
CA PHE A 83 6.91 -10.94 -3.70
C PHE A 83 6.28 -10.80 -2.31
N GLY A 84 5.45 -11.78 -1.91
CA GLY A 84 4.81 -11.84 -0.60
C GLY A 84 5.81 -11.91 0.57
N THR A 85 6.92 -12.62 0.44
CA THR A 85 7.98 -12.61 1.47
C THR A 85 8.61 -11.23 1.62
N GLY A 86 8.85 -10.54 0.50
CA GLY A 86 9.29 -9.14 0.52
C GLY A 86 8.29 -8.27 1.27
N MET A 87 7.00 -8.38 0.95
CA MET A 87 5.93 -7.65 1.65
C MET A 87 5.96 -7.84 3.17
N VAL A 88 6.06 -9.09 3.63
CA VAL A 88 6.09 -9.42 5.06
C VAL A 88 7.30 -8.78 5.74
N ILE A 89 8.50 -8.99 5.20
CA ILE A 89 9.73 -8.46 5.80
C ILE A 89 9.70 -6.93 5.79
N GLY A 90 9.29 -6.33 4.66
CA GLY A 90 9.16 -4.88 4.50
C GLY A 90 8.20 -4.24 5.49
N GLY A 91 7.03 -4.85 5.67
CA GLY A 91 6.04 -4.42 6.67
C GLY A 91 6.59 -4.44 8.10
N LEU A 92 7.31 -5.51 8.47
CA LEU A 92 7.93 -5.64 9.80
C LEU A 92 9.03 -4.59 10.02
N VAL A 93 9.91 -4.40 9.03
CA VAL A 93 10.99 -3.41 9.09
C VAL A 93 10.42 -1.99 9.20
N ALA A 94 9.41 -1.66 8.39
CA ALA A 94 8.77 -0.36 8.44
C ALA A 94 8.04 -0.13 9.78
N GLY A 95 7.34 -1.13 10.31
CA GLY A 95 6.71 -1.03 11.64
C GLY A 95 7.73 -0.70 12.72
N TRP A 96 8.84 -1.45 12.77
CA TRP A 96 9.91 -1.22 13.74
C TRP A 96 10.58 0.17 13.59
N LEU A 97 10.74 0.66 12.36
CA LEU A 97 11.26 2.00 12.12
C LEU A 97 10.25 3.09 12.55
N ALA A 98 8.96 2.86 12.33
CA ALA A 98 7.89 3.80 12.64
C ALA A 98 7.72 4.01 14.14
N ASP A 99 7.90 2.96 14.95
CA ASP A 99 7.91 3.05 16.42
C ASP A 99 8.99 4.02 16.93
N LYS A 100 10.08 4.20 16.17
CA LYS A 100 11.14 5.14 16.50
C LYS A 100 10.88 6.53 15.94
N HIS A 101 10.57 6.61 14.65
CA HIS A 101 10.38 7.87 13.93
C HIS A 101 9.39 7.70 12.77
N LEU A 102 8.10 7.86 13.06
CA LEU A 102 7.01 7.69 12.09
C LEU A 102 7.23 8.48 10.79
N ASN A 103 7.42 9.79 10.88
CA ASN A 103 7.52 10.64 9.69
C ASN A 103 8.77 10.34 8.85
N LYS A 104 9.91 10.04 9.49
CA LYS A 104 11.13 9.64 8.78
C LYS A 104 10.94 8.29 8.09
N THR A 105 10.17 7.39 8.68
CA THR A 105 9.87 6.08 8.11
C THR A 105 9.00 6.19 6.87
N ILE A 106 7.98 7.05 6.89
CA ILE A 106 7.14 7.29 5.69
C ILE A 106 8.00 7.81 4.53
N VAL A 107 8.90 8.77 4.79
CA VAL A 107 9.86 9.25 3.78
C VAL A 107 10.77 8.13 3.29
N ALA A 108 11.35 7.36 4.22
CA ALA A 108 12.26 6.26 3.88
C ALA A 108 11.58 5.22 2.99
N VAL A 109 10.33 4.86 3.31
CA VAL A 109 9.53 3.95 2.50
C VAL A 109 9.31 4.51 1.10
N LEU A 110 8.80 5.74 0.96
CA LEU A 110 8.51 6.34 -0.35
C LEU A 110 9.75 6.58 -1.21
N VAL A 111 10.88 6.92 -0.59
CA VAL A 111 12.17 7.07 -1.30
C VAL A 111 12.72 5.71 -1.70
N SER A 112 12.72 4.73 -0.79
CA SER A 112 13.19 3.38 -1.10
C SER A 112 12.33 2.70 -2.16
N SER A 113 11.02 2.94 -2.19
CA SER A 113 10.14 2.44 -3.24
C SER A 113 10.43 3.08 -4.59
N ALA A 114 10.63 4.40 -4.64
CA ALA A 114 11.05 5.07 -5.87
C ALA A 114 12.36 4.48 -6.42
N ILE A 115 13.36 4.26 -5.56
CA ILE A 115 14.62 3.60 -5.94
C ILE A 115 14.36 2.17 -6.43
N ALA A 116 13.52 1.40 -5.73
CA ALA A 116 13.14 0.05 -6.12
C ALA A 116 12.49 0.00 -7.51
N PHE A 117 11.60 0.95 -7.83
CA PHE A 117 10.99 1.06 -9.15
C PHE A 117 12.00 1.43 -10.24
N VAL A 118 12.96 2.31 -9.96
CA VAL A 118 14.06 2.60 -10.91
C VAL A 118 14.89 1.33 -11.16
N ILE A 119 15.32 0.63 -10.11
CA ILE A 119 16.10 -0.60 -10.23
C ILE A 119 15.31 -1.65 -11.02
N ALA A 120 14.02 -1.83 -10.71
CA ALA A 120 13.14 -2.74 -11.43
C ALA A 120 13.02 -2.36 -12.91
N GLY A 121 12.75 -1.09 -13.22
CA GLY A 121 12.56 -0.61 -14.59
C GLY A 121 13.80 -0.81 -15.47
N LEU A 122 14.99 -0.84 -14.86
CA LEU A 122 16.27 -1.03 -15.54
C LEU A 122 16.77 -2.48 -15.58
N SER A 123 16.21 -3.38 -14.76
CA SER A 123 16.77 -4.73 -14.54
C SER A 123 15.82 -5.89 -14.85
N MET A 124 14.51 -5.69 -15.02
CA MET A 124 13.51 -6.77 -15.19
C MET A 124 13.57 -7.52 -16.53
N ASN A 125 14.72 -7.55 -17.21
CA ASN A 125 14.94 -8.10 -18.55
C ASN A 125 15.06 -9.63 -18.58
N GLN A 126 15.18 -10.31 -17.43
CA GLN A 126 15.22 -11.76 -17.31
C GLN A 126 14.43 -12.23 -16.09
N LEU A 127 14.08 -13.52 -16.03
CA LEU A 127 13.26 -14.09 -14.95
C LEU A 127 13.84 -13.82 -13.55
N TYR A 128 15.12 -14.10 -13.33
CA TYR A 128 15.71 -13.96 -11.99
C TYR A 128 15.73 -12.51 -11.50
N SER A 129 16.05 -11.57 -12.39
CA SER A 129 16.04 -10.15 -12.05
C SER A 129 14.62 -9.62 -11.89
N ALA A 130 13.64 -10.13 -12.65
CA ALA A 130 12.23 -9.82 -12.46
C ALA A 130 11.71 -10.31 -11.09
N VAL A 131 12.06 -11.52 -10.67
CA VAL A 131 11.70 -12.05 -9.35
C VAL A 131 12.35 -11.23 -8.22
N ALA A 132 13.63 -10.86 -8.37
CA ALA A 132 14.33 -10.01 -7.41
C ALA A 132 13.72 -8.59 -7.34
N ALA A 133 13.34 -8.02 -8.48
CA ALA A 133 12.66 -6.72 -8.55
C ALA A 133 11.28 -6.76 -7.87
N LEU A 134 10.51 -7.84 -8.08
CA LEU A 134 9.25 -8.05 -7.37
C LEU A 134 9.49 -8.10 -5.85
N PHE A 135 10.45 -8.89 -5.37
CA PHE A 135 10.81 -8.91 -3.95
C PHE A 135 11.11 -7.50 -3.43
N LEU A 136 11.93 -6.73 -4.16
CA LEU A 136 12.35 -5.38 -3.75
C LEU A 136 11.17 -4.39 -3.71
N ILE A 137 10.27 -4.44 -4.69
CA ILE A 137 9.04 -3.62 -4.69
C ILE A 137 8.15 -4.01 -3.50
N GLY A 138 7.93 -5.31 -3.27
CA GLY A 138 7.14 -5.80 -2.13
C GLY A 138 7.74 -5.36 -0.79
N PHE A 139 9.05 -5.50 -0.64
CA PHE A 139 9.83 -5.10 0.53
C PHE A 139 9.76 -3.61 0.81
N THR A 140 9.85 -2.77 -0.22
CA THR A 140 9.88 -1.32 -0.01
C THR A 140 8.49 -0.75 0.18
N VAL A 141 7.51 -1.06 -0.68
CA VAL A 141 6.21 -0.36 -0.68
C VAL A 141 5.29 -0.78 0.47
N THR A 142 5.29 -2.06 0.85
CA THR A 142 4.28 -2.62 1.79
C THR A 142 4.27 -1.91 3.14
N GLY A 143 5.42 -1.40 3.57
CA GLY A 143 5.55 -0.65 4.83
C GLY A 143 4.54 0.49 4.98
N LEU A 144 4.16 1.15 3.87
CA LEU A 144 3.16 2.23 3.86
C LEU A 144 1.83 1.84 4.51
N ALA A 145 1.41 0.58 4.39
CA ALA A 145 0.11 0.13 4.91
C ALA A 145 -0.04 0.37 6.42
N GLY A 146 0.97 -0.06 7.19
CA GLY A 146 0.98 0.09 8.64
C GLY A 146 1.34 1.51 9.08
N VAL A 147 2.35 2.13 8.46
CA VAL A 147 2.81 3.46 8.92
C VAL A 147 1.80 4.57 8.63
N LEU A 148 1.04 4.48 7.53
CA LEU A 148 -0.05 5.43 7.29
C LEU A 148 -1.25 5.20 8.21
N GLN A 149 -1.50 3.96 8.63
CA GLN A 149 -2.51 3.68 9.67
C GLN A 149 -2.14 4.38 10.98
N ILE A 150 -0.88 4.26 11.43
CA ILE A 150 -0.39 4.94 12.64
C ILE A 150 -0.55 6.45 12.49
N ARG A 151 -0.07 7.02 11.37
CA ARG A 151 -0.18 8.46 11.13
C ARG A 151 -1.63 8.93 11.08
N LEU A 152 -2.54 8.18 10.48
CA LEU A 152 -3.96 8.51 10.44
C LEU A 152 -4.56 8.57 11.83
N ILE A 153 -4.23 7.62 12.70
CA ILE A 153 -4.67 7.63 14.09
C ILE A 153 -4.15 8.90 14.78
N ASP A 154 -2.87 9.22 14.64
CA ASP A 154 -2.26 10.42 15.26
C ASP A 154 -2.92 11.73 14.80
N VAL A 155 -3.23 11.86 13.50
CA VAL A 155 -3.83 13.10 12.98
C VAL A 155 -5.35 13.14 13.11
N SER A 156 -6.03 12.02 13.36
CA SER A 156 -7.51 11.94 13.39
C SER A 156 -8.15 12.41 14.70
N GLY A 157 -7.38 12.60 15.76
CA GLY A 157 -7.88 13.01 17.07
C GLY A 157 -8.92 12.01 17.61
N GLU A 158 -10.16 12.47 17.83
CA GLU A 158 -11.26 11.63 18.32
C GLU A 158 -11.95 10.81 17.21
N ALA A 159 -11.61 11.00 15.92
CA ALA A 159 -12.22 10.32 14.77
C ALA A 159 -11.44 9.06 14.31
N GLN A 160 -10.96 8.26 15.25
CA GLN A 160 -10.02 7.16 14.98
C GLN A 160 -10.67 5.99 14.22
N ALA A 161 -11.93 5.67 14.51
CA ALA A 161 -12.62 4.56 13.84
C ALA A 161 -12.90 4.93 12.37
N LEU A 162 -13.35 6.17 12.11
CA LEU A 162 -13.49 6.69 10.77
C LEU A 162 -12.14 6.65 10.04
N ALA A 163 -11.06 7.14 10.66
CA ALA A 163 -9.73 7.15 10.05
C ALA A 163 -9.23 5.75 9.66
N ALA A 164 -9.41 4.75 10.54
CA ALA A 164 -9.05 3.36 10.25
C ALA A 164 -9.86 2.77 9.07
N SER A 165 -11.18 3.01 9.03
CA SER A 165 -12.03 2.55 7.93
C SER A 165 -11.68 3.23 6.59
N LEU A 166 -11.36 4.54 6.63
CA LEU A 166 -10.93 5.30 5.47
C LEU A 166 -9.56 4.85 4.96
N ASN A 167 -8.66 4.40 5.84
CA ASN A 167 -7.36 3.86 5.42
C ASN A 167 -7.53 2.63 4.51
N HIS A 168 -8.41 1.69 4.90
CA HIS A 168 -8.74 0.54 4.05
C HIS A 168 -9.37 0.98 2.71
N SER A 169 -10.25 1.99 2.75
CA SER A 169 -10.83 2.55 1.54
C SER A 169 -9.76 3.17 0.63
N ALA A 170 -8.78 3.88 1.21
CA ALA A 170 -7.66 4.46 0.48
C ALA A 170 -6.81 3.38 -0.21
N PHE A 171 -6.56 2.24 0.43
CA PHE A 171 -5.84 1.13 -0.21
C PHE A 171 -6.65 0.43 -1.31
N ASN A 172 -7.98 0.38 -1.20
CA ASN A 172 -8.82 -0.09 -2.31
C ASN A 172 -8.77 0.88 -3.49
N VAL A 173 -8.76 2.20 -3.23
CA VAL A 173 -8.52 3.21 -4.27
C VAL A 173 -7.12 3.04 -4.87
N ALA A 174 -6.10 2.78 -4.06
CA ALA A 174 -4.74 2.50 -4.54
C ALA A 174 -4.69 1.30 -5.48
N ASN A 175 -5.41 0.23 -5.13
CA ASN A 175 -5.51 -0.96 -5.98
C ASN A 175 -6.16 -0.64 -7.32
N ALA A 176 -7.31 0.03 -7.31
CA ALA A 176 -8.00 0.44 -8.52
C ALA A 176 -7.17 1.41 -9.37
N LEU A 177 -6.59 2.44 -8.77
CA LEU A 177 -5.77 3.45 -9.45
C LEU A 177 -4.51 2.84 -10.05
N GLY A 178 -3.78 2.03 -9.28
CA GLY A 178 -2.56 1.36 -9.71
C GLY A 178 -2.81 0.43 -10.89
N ALA A 179 -3.80 -0.47 -10.74
CA ALA A 179 -4.20 -1.38 -11.81
C ALA A 179 -4.65 -0.61 -13.06
N PHE A 180 -5.51 0.41 -12.90
CA PHE A 180 -5.98 1.23 -14.01
C PHE A 180 -4.83 1.91 -14.76
N LEU A 181 -3.92 2.60 -14.06
CA LEU A 181 -2.80 3.30 -14.70
C LEU A 181 -1.81 2.33 -15.33
N GLY A 182 -1.56 1.17 -14.71
CA GLY A 182 -0.73 0.10 -15.30
C GLY A 182 -1.35 -0.44 -16.60
N GLY A 183 -2.66 -0.70 -16.59
CA GLY A 183 -3.38 -1.15 -17.78
C GLY A 183 -3.44 -0.09 -18.87
N PHE A 184 -3.59 1.18 -18.49
CA PHE A 184 -3.60 2.30 -19.41
C PHE A 184 -2.28 2.41 -20.19
N VAL A 185 -1.13 2.39 -19.50
CA VAL A 185 0.18 2.47 -20.21
C VAL A 185 0.44 1.24 -21.09
N ILE A 186 -0.02 0.05 -20.67
CA ILE A 186 0.04 -1.15 -21.51
C ILE A 186 -0.86 -0.99 -22.75
N SER A 187 -2.07 -0.43 -22.61
CA SER A 187 -2.99 -0.22 -23.73
C SER A 187 -2.46 0.80 -24.74
N GLN A 188 -1.59 1.72 -24.31
CA GLN A 188 -0.87 2.65 -25.19
C GLN A 188 0.35 2.01 -25.88
N GLN A 189 0.52 0.69 -25.81
CA GLN A 189 1.63 -0.07 -26.41
C GLN A 189 3.02 0.33 -25.87
N MET A 190 3.09 0.89 -24.65
CA MET A 190 4.36 1.30 -24.02
C MET A 190 5.19 0.12 -23.49
N GLY A 191 4.69 -1.11 -23.59
CA GLY A 191 5.37 -2.35 -23.21
C GLY A 191 5.11 -2.79 -21.76
N TRP A 192 5.49 -4.04 -21.46
CA TRP A 192 5.20 -4.70 -20.18
C TRP A 192 5.92 -4.10 -18.96
N ILE A 193 7.02 -3.37 -19.16
CA ILE A 193 7.75 -2.69 -18.09
C ILE A 193 7.16 -1.31 -17.76
N ALA A 194 6.28 -0.75 -18.61
CA ALA A 194 5.67 0.56 -18.39
C ALA A 194 4.98 0.73 -17.01
N PRO A 195 4.26 -0.26 -16.45
CA PRO A 195 3.67 -0.16 -15.11
C PRO A 195 4.69 0.04 -13.99
N VAL A 196 5.95 -0.38 -14.18
CA VAL A 196 7.03 -0.14 -13.20
C VAL A 196 7.35 1.36 -13.10
N TRP A 197 7.35 2.06 -14.24
CA TRP A 197 7.54 3.51 -14.29
C TRP A 197 6.33 4.28 -13.74
N VAL A 198 5.12 3.76 -13.90
CA VAL A 198 3.93 4.27 -13.20
C VAL A 198 4.14 4.15 -11.69
N GLY A 199 4.68 3.03 -11.21
CA GLY A 199 5.01 2.85 -9.79
C GLY A 199 6.01 3.87 -9.24
N LEU A 200 7.03 4.22 -10.02
CA LEU A 200 7.97 5.30 -9.70
C LEU A 200 7.23 6.64 -9.56
N PHE A 201 6.42 7.00 -10.57
CA PHE A 201 5.68 8.26 -10.57
C PHE A 201 4.76 8.38 -9.36
N LEU A 202 3.99 7.33 -9.07
CA LEU A 202 3.08 7.27 -7.93
C LEU A 202 3.82 7.36 -6.59
N SER A 203 4.99 6.71 -6.44
CA SER A 203 5.83 6.83 -5.25
C SER A 203 6.32 8.27 -5.04
N LEU A 204 6.78 8.93 -6.10
CA LEU A 204 7.23 10.32 -6.04
C LEU A 204 6.07 11.29 -5.75
N SER A 205 4.89 11.05 -6.32
CA SER A 205 3.68 11.81 -6.00
C SER A 205 3.29 11.64 -4.53
N GLY A 206 3.34 10.42 -4.00
CA GLY A 206 3.13 10.16 -2.57
C GLY A 206 4.12 10.91 -1.68
N LEU A 207 5.40 10.94 -2.07
CA LEU A 207 6.44 11.70 -1.37
C LEU A 207 6.18 13.21 -1.40
N ALA A 208 5.76 13.75 -2.54
CA ALA A 208 5.39 15.16 -2.68
C ALA A 208 4.20 15.53 -1.79
N LEU A 209 3.16 14.68 -1.77
CA LEU A 209 2.00 14.85 -0.90
C LEU A 209 2.38 14.77 0.58
N PHE A 210 3.30 13.89 0.95
CA PHE A 210 3.77 13.80 2.33
C PHE A 210 4.54 15.05 2.76
N LYS A 211 5.41 15.59 1.89
CA LYS A 211 6.07 16.88 2.15
C LYS A 211 5.07 18.03 2.30
N LEU A 212 4.02 18.03 1.47
CA LEU A 212 2.93 18.99 1.59
C LEU A 212 2.21 18.86 2.94
N ALA A 213 1.89 17.62 3.36
CA ALA A 213 1.25 17.36 4.65
C ALA A 213 2.09 17.90 5.82
N LEU A 214 3.40 17.63 5.85
CA LEU A 214 4.29 18.18 6.87
C LEU A 214 4.32 19.72 6.86
N THR A 215 4.29 20.33 5.68
CA THR A 215 4.29 21.80 5.55
C THR A 215 2.99 22.41 6.08
N VAL A 216 1.84 21.77 5.80
CA VAL A 216 0.53 22.21 6.31
C VAL A 216 0.48 22.09 7.83
N GLU A 217 0.96 20.97 8.37
CA GLU A 217 1.02 20.68 9.81
C GLU A 217 1.84 21.73 10.59
N THR A 218 2.98 22.17 10.04
CA THR A 218 3.79 23.25 10.63
C THR A 218 3.16 24.63 10.60
N ARG A 219 2.17 24.87 9.73
CA ARG A 219 1.48 26.18 9.64
C ARG A 219 0.26 26.28 10.56
N THR A 220 -0.25 25.13 11.00
CA THR A 220 -1.44 25.02 11.87
C THR A 220 -1.09 24.78 13.35
N SER A 221 0.19 24.55 13.66
CA SER A 221 0.73 24.41 15.03
C SER A 221 1.33 25.72 15.50
#